data_AF-A0A3A8KL58-F1
#
_entry.id   AF-A0A3A8KL58-F1
#
_cell.length_a   1.000
_cell.length_b   1.000
_cell.length_c   1.000
_cell.angle_alpha   90.00
_cell.angle_beta   90.00
_cell.angle_gamma   90.00
#
_symmetry.space_group_name_H-M   'P 1'
#
loop_
_entity.id
_entity.type
_entity.pdbx_description
1 polymer ?
#
loop_
_entity_poly.entity_id
_entity_poly.type
_entity_poly.pdbx_seq_one_letter_code
_entity_poly.pdbx_strand_id
1 'polypeptide(L)'
;MSSQPASHALAWLPLVLLPAMFVLVSFTLSKMGGWTRLARDYRLDKGGGFPCRSFVSGHMGWVEYRSCLTVGGDARGLYLAVLLPFRAAHPPLCIPWSDIHDRRHERHFFIHWDTFLVGPERVKLRLQSSALKPLDKYLPPVVQA
;
A
#
# COMPACT_ATOMS: atom_id res chain seq x y z
N MET A 1 -51.80 -20.27 6.03
CA MET A 1 -50.82 -19.16 6.07
C MET A 1 -49.44 -19.78 6.15
N SER A 2 -48.89 -20.12 4.98
CA SER A 2 -47.68 -20.95 4.88
C SER A 2 -46.45 -20.06 4.88
N SER A 3 -45.55 -20.35 5.80
CA SER A 3 -44.25 -19.75 6.03
C SER A 3 -43.41 -19.67 4.75
N GLN A 4 -42.93 -18.47 4.40
CA GLN A 4 -41.78 -18.28 3.50
C GLN A 4 -40.49 -18.12 4.34
N PRO A 5 -39.76 -19.22 4.64
CA PRO A 5 -38.42 -19.12 5.25
C PRO A 5 -37.29 -18.92 4.22
N ALA A 6 -37.58 -18.97 2.91
CA ALA A 6 -36.53 -18.98 1.90
C ALA A 6 -35.98 -17.58 1.52
N SER A 7 -36.76 -16.52 1.74
CA SER A 7 -36.41 -15.15 1.29
C SER A 7 -35.27 -14.53 2.07
N HIS A 8 -35.12 -14.90 3.34
CA HIS A 8 -34.13 -14.32 4.22
C HIS A 8 -32.75 -14.98 4.04
N ALA A 9 -32.70 -16.31 3.83
CA ALA A 9 -31.46 -17.08 3.59
C ALA A 9 -30.66 -16.55 2.38
N LEU A 10 -31.38 -16.24 1.30
CA LEU A 10 -30.81 -15.66 0.09
C LEU A 10 -30.36 -14.19 0.28
N ALA A 11 -30.96 -13.46 1.23
CA ALA A 11 -30.65 -12.06 1.50
C ALA A 11 -29.35 -11.87 2.31
N TRP A 12 -28.96 -12.84 3.14
CA TRP A 12 -27.64 -12.80 3.83
C TRP A 12 -26.49 -13.30 2.96
N LEU A 13 -26.81 -14.02 1.88
CA LEU A 13 -25.82 -14.54 0.94
C LEU A 13 -24.94 -13.42 0.34
N PRO A 14 -25.47 -12.30 -0.22
CA PRO A 14 -24.64 -11.19 -0.65
C PRO A 14 -23.93 -10.49 0.52
N LEU A 15 -24.53 -10.46 1.71
CA LEU A 15 -23.94 -9.84 2.90
C LEU A 15 -22.67 -10.56 3.37
N VAL A 16 -22.56 -11.88 3.15
CA VAL A 16 -21.35 -12.67 3.46
C VAL A 16 -20.43 -12.79 2.25
N LEU A 17 -20.99 -12.96 1.05
CA LEU A 17 -20.21 -13.17 -0.17
C LEU A 17 -19.42 -11.93 -0.58
N LEU A 18 -19.98 -10.72 -0.43
CA LEU A 18 -19.29 -9.47 -0.75
C LEU A 18 -18.03 -9.24 0.10
N PRO A 19 -18.07 -9.30 1.46
CA PRO A 19 -16.85 -9.16 2.26
C PRO A 19 -15.87 -10.31 2.05
N ALA A 20 -16.35 -11.55 1.85
CA ALA A 20 -15.48 -12.69 1.54
C ALA A 20 -14.72 -12.49 0.21
N MET A 21 -15.43 -12.09 -0.84
CA MET A 21 -14.85 -11.75 -2.15
C MET A 21 -13.90 -10.56 -2.03
N PHE A 22 -14.27 -9.53 -1.27
CA PHE A 22 -13.43 -8.36 -1.03
C PHE A 22 -12.10 -8.73 -0.36
N VAL A 23 -12.13 -9.59 0.66
CA VAL A 23 -10.92 -10.09 1.33
C VAL A 23 -10.07 -10.92 0.36
N LEU A 24 -10.70 -11.81 -0.42
CA LEU A 24 -10.01 -12.67 -1.39
C LEU A 24 -9.30 -11.84 -2.47
N VAL A 25 -9.99 -10.85 -3.04
CA VAL A 25 -9.43 -9.96 -4.05
C VAL A 25 -8.31 -9.10 -3.45
N SER A 26 -8.54 -8.54 -2.26
CA SER A 26 -7.52 -7.73 -1.56
C SER A 26 -6.24 -8.55 -1.28
N PHE A 27 -6.38 -9.81 -0.87
CA PHE A 27 -5.24 -10.69 -0.61
C PHE A 27 -4.50 -11.09 -1.90
N THR A 28 -5.24 -11.34 -2.97
CA THR A 28 -4.66 -11.64 -4.29
C THR A 28 -3.86 -10.45 -4.82
N LEU A 29 -4.41 -9.24 -4.73
CA LEU A 29 -3.71 -8.00 -5.11
C LEU A 29 -2.47 -7.77 -4.24
N SER A 30 -2.57 -7.97 -2.93
CA SER A 30 -1.41 -7.85 -2.01
C SER A 30 -0.27 -8.79 -2.41
N LYS A 31 -0.59 -10.03 -2.80
CA LYS A 31 0.40 -11.02 -3.27
C LYS A 31 0.99 -10.63 -4.62
N MET A 32 0.17 -10.21 -5.59
CA MET A 32 0.60 -9.84 -6.93
C MET A 32 1.42 -8.55 -6.97
N GLY A 33 1.06 -7.55 -6.15
CA GLY A 33 1.79 -6.29 -6.05
C GLY A 33 3.12 -6.39 -5.31
N GLY A 34 3.32 -7.47 -4.55
CA GLY A 34 4.52 -7.67 -3.72
C GLY A 34 4.39 -7.13 -2.30
N TRP A 35 3.22 -6.64 -1.91
CA TRP A 35 2.97 -6.15 -0.55
C TRP A 35 3.15 -7.24 0.49
N THR A 36 2.59 -8.44 0.26
CA THR A 36 2.75 -9.57 1.20
C THR A 36 4.21 -9.96 1.39
N ARG A 37 5.05 -9.77 0.36
CA ARG A 37 6.48 -10.08 0.42
C ARG A 37 7.21 -9.05 1.28
N LEU A 38 6.98 -7.75 1.03
CA LEU A 38 7.50 -6.69 1.88
C LEU A 38 6.99 -6.79 3.32
N ALA A 39 5.74 -7.21 3.51
CA ALA A 39 5.16 -7.46 4.83
C ALA A 39 5.81 -8.63 5.57
N ARG A 40 6.55 -9.52 4.91
CA ARG A 40 7.25 -10.58 5.63
C ARG A 40 8.43 -9.99 6.42
N ASP A 41 9.14 -9.06 5.82
CA ASP A 41 10.42 -8.56 6.33
C ASP A 41 10.28 -7.17 7.01
N TYR A 42 9.28 -6.37 6.62
CA TYR A 42 9.11 -4.98 7.03
C TYR A 42 7.78 -4.67 7.72
N ARG A 43 7.02 -5.68 8.17
CA ARG A 43 5.72 -5.43 8.81
C ARG A 43 5.87 -4.64 10.11
N LEU A 44 5.03 -3.62 10.23
CA LEU A 44 4.93 -2.79 11.40
C LEU A 44 3.67 -3.18 12.20
N ASP A 45 3.87 -3.90 13.30
CA ASP A 45 2.77 -4.43 14.12
C ASP A 45 2.01 -3.36 14.91
N LYS A 46 2.66 -2.22 15.22
CA LYS A 46 2.06 -1.08 15.92
C LYS A 46 2.13 0.15 15.02
N GLY A 47 0.98 0.60 14.53
CA GLY A 47 0.85 1.86 13.80
C GLY A 47 1.25 3.02 14.72
N GLY A 48 2.52 3.41 14.67
CA GLY A 48 3.00 4.53 15.45
C GLY A 48 2.52 5.84 14.84
N GLY A 49 2.20 6.79 15.72
CA GLY A 49 1.71 8.13 15.38
C GLY A 49 2.77 8.99 14.72
N PHE A 50 3.17 8.62 13.51
CA PHE A 50 4.12 9.38 12.69
C PHE A 50 3.36 10.39 11.82
N PRO A 51 4.03 11.47 11.39
CA PRO A 51 3.46 12.37 10.40
C PRO A 51 3.27 11.62 9.08
N CYS A 52 2.06 11.10 8.89
CA CYS A 52 1.66 10.37 7.71
C CYS A 52 0.66 11.19 6.90
N ARG A 53 0.86 11.23 5.58
CA ARG A 53 -0.10 11.77 4.64
C ARG A 53 -0.96 10.63 4.11
N SER A 54 -2.26 10.68 4.42
CA SER A 54 -3.25 9.77 3.85
C SER A 54 -3.76 10.27 2.49
N PHE A 55 -4.51 9.40 1.79
CA PHE A 55 -5.06 9.66 0.45
C PHE A 55 -3.98 9.89 -0.62
N VAL A 56 -2.86 9.19 -0.48
CA VAL A 56 -1.78 9.21 -1.47
C VAL A 56 -2.06 8.14 -2.54
N SER A 57 -1.71 8.47 -3.77
CA SER A 57 -1.70 7.52 -4.88
C SER A 57 -0.28 6.98 -5.10
N GLY A 58 -0.18 5.71 -5.48
CA GLY A 58 1.08 5.01 -5.71
C GLY A 58 0.88 3.70 -6.43
N HIS A 59 1.98 3.10 -6.89
CA HIS A 59 2.01 1.77 -7.47
C HIS A 59 3.02 0.92 -6.71
N MET A 60 2.66 -0.34 -6.43
CA MET A 60 3.59 -1.32 -5.92
C MET A 60 3.58 -2.52 -6.86
N GLY A 61 4.71 -2.77 -7.52
CA GLY A 61 4.84 -3.75 -8.58
C GLY A 61 3.83 -3.49 -9.70
N TRP A 62 2.90 -4.43 -9.86
CA TRP A 62 1.85 -4.39 -10.88
C TRP A 62 0.51 -3.82 -10.37
N VAL A 63 0.41 -3.50 -9.09
CA VAL A 63 -0.83 -3.06 -8.46
C VAL A 63 -0.81 -1.55 -8.25
N GLU A 64 -1.89 -0.90 -8.69
CA GLU A 64 -2.11 0.52 -8.50
C GLU A 64 -3.00 0.77 -7.28
N TYR A 65 -2.60 1.73 -6.45
CA TYR A 65 -3.30 2.19 -5.26
C TYR A 65 -3.66 3.65 -5.47
N ARG A 66 -4.93 3.95 -5.76
CA ARG A 66 -5.41 5.32 -6.00
C ARG A 66 -6.03 5.90 -4.75
N SER A 67 -5.45 6.98 -4.24
CA SER A 67 -5.95 7.73 -3.08
C SER A 67 -6.26 6.87 -1.84
N CYS A 68 -5.59 5.73 -1.71
CA CYS A 68 -5.82 4.78 -0.61
C CYS A 68 -4.55 4.46 0.19
N LEU A 69 -3.39 5.02 -0.22
CA LEU A 69 -2.15 4.90 0.53
C LEU A 69 -2.05 5.98 1.59
N THR A 70 -1.37 5.61 2.66
CA THR A 70 -0.89 6.47 3.72
C THR A 70 0.62 6.33 3.74
N VAL A 71 1.31 7.44 3.48
CA VAL A 71 2.77 7.50 3.36
C VAL A 71 3.30 8.42 4.46
N GLY A 72 4.30 7.99 5.19
CA GLY A 72 5.00 8.80 6.18
C GLY A 72 6.44 8.33 6.31
N GLY A 73 7.19 8.90 7.24
CA GLY A 73 8.56 8.46 7.48
C GLY A 73 9.19 9.18 8.66
N ASP A 74 10.17 8.54 9.27
CA ASP A 74 11.03 9.13 10.29
C ASP A 74 12.47 8.66 10.09
N ALA A 75 13.34 8.79 11.10
CA ALA A 75 14.73 8.35 11.00
C ALA A 75 14.90 6.83 10.78
N ARG A 76 13.92 6.00 11.14
CA ARG A 76 13.98 4.54 10.99
C ARG A 76 13.66 4.10 9.59
N GLY A 77 12.72 4.75 8.91
CA GLY A 77 12.30 4.32 7.59
C GLY A 77 11.08 5.01 7.01
N LEU A 78 10.72 4.57 5.81
CA LEU A 78 9.50 4.91 5.10
C LEU A 78 8.33 4.08 5.63
N TYR A 79 7.32 4.76 6.13
CA TYR A 79 6.04 4.16 6.52
C TYR A 79 5.09 4.10 5.35
N LEU A 80 4.53 2.93 5.12
CA LEU A 80 3.53 2.72 4.08
C LEU A 80 2.38 1.88 4.62
N ALA A 81 1.16 2.39 4.52
CA ALA A 81 -0.05 1.68 4.93
C ALA A 81 -1.18 1.95 3.95
N VAL A 82 -2.19 1.07 3.94
CA VAL A 82 -3.43 1.30 3.19
C VAL A 82 -4.54 1.73 4.16
N LEU A 83 -5.61 2.36 3.66
CA LEU A 83 -6.81 2.71 4.44
C LEU A 83 -7.55 1.46 4.98
N LEU A 84 -8.41 1.69 5.98
CA LEU A 84 -8.97 0.68 6.89
C LEU A 84 -10.20 -0.10 6.39
N PRO A 85 -10.31 -0.46 5.10
CA PRO A 85 -10.76 -1.84 4.87
C PRO A 85 -9.67 -2.73 4.30
N PHE A 86 -8.70 -2.15 3.58
CA PHE A 86 -7.66 -2.92 2.89
C PHE A 86 -6.52 -3.38 3.81
N ARG A 87 -6.43 -2.83 5.03
CA ARG A 87 -5.39 -3.17 6.01
C ARG A 87 -5.35 -4.64 6.41
N ALA A 88 -6.47 -5.37 6.33
CA ALA A 88 -6.51 -6.79 6.65
C ALA A 88 -5.59 -7.62 5.74
N ALA A 89 -5.53 -7.26 4.45
CA ALA A 89 -4.61 -7.88 3.49
C ALA A 89 -3.27 -7.12 3.36
N HIS A 90 -3.27 -5.83 3.68
CA HIS A 90 -2.12 -4.94 3.51
C HIS A 90 -1.67 -4.40 4.87
N PRO A 91 -0.96 -5.21 5.66
CA PRO A 91 -0.47 -4.76 6.96
C PRO A 91 0.49 -3.57 6.76
N PRO A 92 0.52 -2.60 7.68
CA PRO A 92 1.44 -1.47 7.62
C PRO A 92 2.90 -1.93 7.50
N LEU A 93 3.69 -1.20 6.73
CA LEU A 93 5.10 -1.47 6.45
C LEU A 93 5.96 -0.34 7.00
N CYS A 94 7.15 -0.70 7.49
CA CYS A 94 8.22 0.22 7.87
C CYS A 94 9.50 -0.21 7.16
N ILE A 95 9.79 0.42 6.03
CA ILE A 95 10.92 0.09 5.16
C ILE A 95 12.12 0.95 5.56
N PRO A 96 13.24 0.36 6.02
CA PRO A 96 14.46 1.12 6.30
C PRO A 96 14.96 1.88 5.06
N TRP A 97 15.47 3.09 5.25
CA TRP A 97 16.03 3.88 4.14
C TRP A 97 17.20 3.19 3.45
N SER A 98 17.94 2.34 4.16
CA SER A 98 19.02 1.51 3.63
C SER A 98 18.57 0.53 2.56
N ASP A 99 17.29 0.14 2.58
CA ASP A 99 16.72 -0.90 1.71
C ASP A 99 15.91 -0.27 0.56
N ILE A 100 16.03 1.05 0.40
CA ILE A 100 15.45 1.83 -0.68
C ILE A 100 16.56 2.23 -1.64
N HIS A 101 16.42 1.81 -2.89
CA HIS A 101 17.44 1.97 -3.92
C HIS A 101 16.88 2.53 -5.21
N ASP A 102 17.77 3.02 -6.07
CA ASP A 102 17.47 3.40 -7.46
C ASP A 102 16.29 4.39 -7.58
N ARG A 103 16.30 5.45 -6.77
CA ARG A 103 15.28 6.51 -6.85
C ARG A 103 15.37 7.21 -8.21
N ARG A 104 14.26 7.20 -8.94
CA ARG A 104 14.08 7.86 -10.24
C ARG A 104 12.91 8.81 -10.17
N HIS A 105 13.11 10.00 -10.71
CA HIS A 105 12.05 10.98 -10.84
C HIS A 105 11.36 10.80 -12.19
N GLU A 106 10.06 10.54 -12.15
CA GLU A 106 9.23 10.37 -13.34
C GLU A 106 8.16 11.45 -13.35
N ARG A 107 8.03 12.15 -14.47
CA ARG A 107 6.95 13.10 -14.69
C ARG A 107 5.94 12.49 -15.64
N HIS A 108 4.75 12.21 -15.14
CA HIS A 108 3.62 11.79 -15.96
C HIS A 108 2.52 12.84 -15.91
N PHE A 109 2.18 13.40 -17.08
CA PHE A 109 1.27 14.54 -17.23
C PHE A 109 1.75 15.74 -16.39
N PHE A 110 1.06 16.01 -15.28
CA PHE A 110 1.34 17.08 -14.32
C PHE A 110 1.74 16.56 -12.93
N ILE A 111 1.73 15.23 -12.75
CA ILE A 111 2.04 14.60 -11.47
C ILE A 111 3.49 14.12 -11.49
N HIS A 112 4.22 14.51 -10.46
CA HIS A 112 5.57 14.04 -10.19
C HIS A 112 5.50 12.75 -9.37
N TRP A 113 6.22 11.75 -9.83
CA TRP A 113 6.32 10.43 -9.23
C TRP A 113 7.78 10.15 -8.91
N ASP A 114 8.04 9.58 -7.74
CA ASP A 114 9.32 8.95 -7.44
C ASP A 114 9.13 7.44 -7.46
N THR A 115 9.92 6.78 -8.29
CA THR A 115 9.99 5.32 -8.38
C THR A 115 11.29 4.87 -7.75
N PHE A 116 11.25 3.84 -6.92
CA PHE A 116 12.42 3.23 -6.29
C PHE A 116 12.21 1.73 -6.10
N LEU A 117 13.30 0.99 -5.93
CA LEU A 117 13.28 -0.43 -5.63
C LEU A 117 13.39 -0.62 -4.12
N VAL A 118 12.58 -1.52 -3.58
CA VAL A 118 12.50 -1.75 -2.14
C VAL A 118 12.85 -3.20 -1.81
N GLY A 119 13.72 -3.34 -0.82
CA GLY A 119 14.06 -4.61 -0.17
C GLY A 119 14.88 -5.56 -1.04
N PRO A 120 15.19 -6.76 -0.52
CA PRO A 120 16.05 -7.74 -1.20
C PRO A 120 15.44 -8.23 -2.51
N GLU A 121 14.11 -8.29 -2.60
CA GLU A 121 13.39 -8.70 -3.81
C GLU A 121 13.21 -7.57 -4.83
N ARG A 122 13.76 -6.37 -4.57
CA ARG A 122 13.69 -5.20 -5.47
C ARG A 122 12.27 -4.91 -5.96
N VAL A 123 11.31 -4.91 -5.03
CA VAL A 123 9.91 -4.60 -5.35
C VAL A 123 9.84 -3.15 -5.79
N LYS A 124 9.33 -2.91 -7.01
CA LYS A 124 9.17 -1.56 -7.56
C LYS A 124 8.08 -0.82 -6.79
N LEU A 125 8.44 0.24 -6.08
CA LEU A 125 7.51 1.13 -5.40
C LEU A 125 7.56 2.50 -6.07
N ARG A 126 6.39 2.97 -6.51
CA ARG A 126 6.21 4.30 -7.09
C ARG A 126 5.25 5.07 -6.21
N LEU A 127 5.66 6.23 -5.75
CA LEU A 127 4.84 7.11 -4.92
C LEU A 127 4.82 8.52 -5.51
N GLN A 128 3.76 9.27 -5.19
CA GLN A 128 3.68 10.67 -5.59
C GLN A 128 4.76 11.50 -4.88
N SER A 129 5.55 12.26 -5.62
CA SER A 129 6.67 13.05 -5.08
C SER A 129 6.25 14.06 -4.02
N SER A 130 5.02 14.57 -4.12
CA SER A 130 4.49 15.53 -3.13
C SER A 130 4.28 14.89 -1.75
N ALA A 131 4.04 13.58 -1.67
CA ALA A 131 3.95 12.86 -0.40
C ALA A 131 5.33 12.59 0.20
N LEU A 132 6.35 12.48 -0.64
CA LEU A 132 7.73 12.23 -0.25
C LEU A 132 8.55 13.48 0.04
N LYS A 133 8.09 14.66 -0.40
CA LYS A 133 8.77 15.94 -0.18
C LYS A 133 9.20 16.21 1.29
N PRO A 134 8.40 15.89 2.32
CA PRO A 134 8.84 16.05 3.72
C PRO A 134 9.96 15.09 4.14
N LEU A 135 10.16 14.01 3.38
CA LEU A 135 11.08 12.90 3.64
C LEU A 135 12.35 12.98 2.78
N ASP A 136 12.49 14.03 1.97
CA ASP A 136 13.58 14.16 0.99
C ASP A 136 14.97 14.07 1.62
N LYS A 137 15.11 14.52 2.87
CA LYS A 137 16.35 14.42 3.65
C LYS A 137 16.81 12.97 3.95
N TYR A 138 15.90 12.00 3.88
CA TYR A 138 16.19 10.58 4.12
C TYR A 138 16.21 9.75 2.83
N LEU A 139 15.71 10.30 1.74
CA LEU A 139 15.62 9.58 0.48
C LEU A 139 17.00 9.47 -0.18
N PRO A 140 17.28 8.34 -0.85
CA PRO A 140 18.51 8.22 -1.61
C PRO A 140 18.55 9.26 -2.75
N PRO A 141 19.75 9.61 -3.23
CA PRO A 141 19.90 10.53 -4.34
C PRO A 141 19.20 10.00 -5.59
N VAL A 142 18.69 10.93 -6.41
CA VAL A 142 18.04 10.57 -7.67
C VAL A 142 19.10 10.08 -8.64
N VAL A 143 18.95 8.84 -9.11
CA VAL A 143 19.79 8.27 -10.14
C VAL A 143 19.23 8.70 -11.50
N GLN A 144 19.95 9.59 -12.19
CA GLN A 144 19.65 9.92 -13.58
C GLN A 144 19.95 8.69 -14.45
N ALA A 145 19.01 8.32 -15.31
CA ALA A 145 19.23 7.31 -16.34
C ALA A 145 20.21 7.82 -17.39
#